data_AF-A0A1V0UUF6-F1
#
_entry.id   AF-A0A1V0UUF6-F1
#
_cell.length_a   1.000
_cell.length_b   1.000
_cell.length_c   1.000
_cell.angle_alpha   90.00
_cell.angle_beta   90.00
_cell.angle_gamma   90.00
#
_symmetry.space_group_name_H-M   'P 1'
#
loop_
_entity.id
_entity.type
_entity.pdbx_description
1 polymer ?
#
loop_
_entity_poly.entity_id
_entity_poly.type
_entity_poly.pdbx_seq_one_letter_code
_entity_poly.pdbx_strand_id
1 'polypeptide(L)' 'MESGKQTTRSKMHWGFNDPAKATGCEEEMMTAFRQVRDDIKVRIEQFLNEGK' A
#
# COMPACT_ATOMS: atom_id res chain seq x y z
N MET A 1 25.25 25.31 23.92
CA MET A 1 25.06 25.14 22.47
C MET A 1 24.35 23.81 22.29
N GLU A 2 23.02 23.80 22.41
CA GLU A 2 22.22 22.58 22.26
C GLU A 2 21.87 22.47 20.77
N SER A 3 22.45 21.51 20.06
CA SER A 3 22.08 21.25 18.67
C SER A 3 20.70 20.58 18.65
N GLY A 4 19.72 21.27 18.06
CA GLY A 4 18.40 20.71 17.82
C GLY A 4 18.51 19.46 16.95
N LYS A 5 18.07 18.32 17.47
CA LYS A 5 17.99 17.07 16.70
C LYS A 5 16.91 17.24 15.61
N GLN A 6 17.34 17.30 14.36
CA GLN A 6 16.46 17.23 13.20
C GLN A 6 15.84 15.82 13.13
N THR A 7 14.55 15.68 13.41
CA THR A 7 13.80 14.44 13.17
C THR A 7 13.47 14.32 11.69
N THR A 8 14.04 13.32 11.01
CA THR A 8 13.72 13.01 9.62
C THR A 8 12.43 12.20 9.56
N ARG A 9 11.39 12.73 8.90
CA ARG A 9 10.12 12.03 8.67
C ARG A 9 10.25 11.16 7.42
N SER A 10 10.34 9.85 7.58
CA SER A 10 10.27 8.91 6.46
C SER A 10 8.81 8.75 5.99
N LYS A 11 8.60 8.84 4.68
CA LYS A 11 7.32 8.52 4.02
C LYS A 11 7.56 7.29 3.16
N MET A 12 6.68 6.30 3.26
CA MET A 12 6.71 5.13 2.39
C MET A 12 5.61 5.27 1.35
N HIS A 13 5.95 4.98 0.10
CA HIS A 13 5.00 4.92 -0.99
C HIS A 13 4.88 3.47 -1.44
N TRP A 14 3.66 2.92 -1.37
CA TRP A 14 3.33 1.59 -1.85
C TRP A 14 2.46 1.74 -3.09
N GLY A 15 2.95 1.27 -4.22
CA GLY A 15 2.22 1.31 -5.48
C GLY A 15 1.30 0.10 -5.60
N PHE A 16 0.01 0.36 -5.78
CA PHE A 16 -0.98 -0.66 -6.10
C PHE A 16 -1.67 -0.29 -7.42
N ASN A 17 -2.17 -1.29 -8.12
CA ASN A 17 -3.03 -1.04 -9.28
C ASN A 17 -4.32 -0.37 -8.82
N ASP A 18 -4.84 0.55 -9.62
CA ASP A 18 -6.12 1.21 -9.35
C ASP A 18 -7.26 0.33 -9.89
N PRO A 19 -8.03 -0.35 -9.01
CA PRO A 19 -9.07 -1.28 -9.47
C PRO A 19 -10.24 -0.56 -10.14
N ALA A 20 -10.40 0.76 -9.93
CA ALA A 20 -11.44 1.54 -10.61
C ALA A 20 -11.15 1.75 -12.11
N LYS A 21 -9.91 1.47 -12.56
CA LYS A 21 -9.54 1.48 -13.98
C LYS A 21 -9.75 0.12 -14.65
N ALA A 22 -10.13 -0.92 -13.91
CA ALA A 22 -10.43 -2.22 -14.49
C ALA A 22 -11.62 -2.09 -15.44
N THR A 23 -11.48 -2.68 -16.62
CA THR A 23 -12.53 -2.74 -17.65
C THR A 23 -12.84 -4.20 -17.92
N GLY A 24 -14.10 -4.52 -18.18
CA GLY A 24 -14.52 -5.90 -18.43
C GLY A 24 -15.91 -6.16 -17.87
N CYS A 25 -16.25 -7.42 -17.68
CA CYS A 25 -17.47 -7.81 -16.96
C CYS A 25 -17.36 -7.50 -15.46
N GLU A 26 -18.50 -7.56 -14.77
CA GLU A 26 -18.57 -7.30 -13.33
C GLU A 26 -17.61 -8.20 -12.54
N GLU A 27 -17.50 -9.48 -12.91
CA GLU A 27 -16.59 -10.42 -12.26
C GLU A 27 -15.11 -10.02 -12.44
N GLU A 28 -14.72 -9.52 -13.62
CA GLU A 28 -13.36 -9.03 -13.87
C GLU A 28 -13.05 -7.79 -13.05
N MET A 29 -13.98 -6.83 -12.97
CA MET A 29 -13.84 -5.64 -12.13
C MET A 29 -13.74 -6.04 -10.65
N MET A 30 -14.64 -6.89 -10.17
CA MET A 30 -14.64 -7.37 -8.79
C MET A 30 -13.38 -8.16 -8.45
N THR A 31 -12.82 -8.89 -9.41
CA THR A 31 -11.54 -9.58 -9.27
C THR A 31 -10.40 -8.58 -9.05
N ALA A 32 -10.35 -7.50 -9.83
CA ALA A 32 -9.33 -6.44 -9.66
C ALA A 32 -9.40 -5.78 -8.27
N PHE A 33 -10.62 -5.49 -7.77
CA PHE A 33 -10.80 -4.97 -6.41
C PHE A 33 -10.29 -5.94 -5.33
N ARG A 34 -10.61 -7.23 -5.47
CA ARG A 34 -10.18 -8.26 -4.52
C ARG A 34 -8.65 -8.41 -4.52
N GLN A 35 -8.03 -8.41 -5.69
CA GLN A 35 -6.58 -8.49 -5.83
C GLN A 35 -5.88 -7.33 -5.11
N VAL A 36 -6.28 -6.08 -5.38
CA VAL A 36 -5.67 -4.90 -4.74
C VAL A 36 -5.88 -4.91 -3.22
N ARG A 37 -7.07 -5.32 -2.74
CA ARG A 37 -7.32 -5.48 -1.30
C ARG A 37 -6.36 -6.50 -0.68
N ASP A 38 -6.17 -7.63 -1.33
CA ASP A 38 -5.34 -8.72 -0.82
C ASP A 38 -3.85 -8.34 -0.86
N ASP A 39 -3.40 -7.62 -1.89
CA ASP A 39 -2.04 -7.05 -1.97
C ASP A 39 -1.78 -6.05 -0.84
N ILE A 40 -2.75 -5.17 -0.54
CA ILE A 40 -2.65 -4.23 0.59
C ILE A 40 -2.54 -5.00 1.91
N LYS A 41 -3.35 -6.05 2.09
CA LYS A 41 -3.31 -6.89 3.30
C LYS A 41 -1.93 -7.50 3.51
N VAL A 42 -1.38 -8.17 2.47
CA VAL A 42 -0.03 -8.77 2.54
C VAL A 42 1.02 -7.71 2.86
N ARG A 43 0.94 -6.53 2.24
CA ARG A 43 1.91 -5.46 2.48
C ARG A 43 1.87 -4.93 3.92
N ILE A 44 0.68 -4.83 4.51
CA ILE A 44 0.50 -4.45 5.91
C ILE A 44 1.06 -5.53 6.84
N GLU A 45 0.77 -6.80 6.57
CA GLU A 45 1.31 -7.92 7.37
C GLU A 45 2.84 -7.93 7.35
N GLN A 46 3.45 -7.73 6.18
CA GLN A 46 4.90 -7.57 6.05
C GLN A 46 5.42 -6.37 6.85
N PHE A 47 4.75 -5.22 6.75
CA PHE A 47 5.14 -4.01 7.48
C PHE A 47 5.12 -4.23 9.00
N LEU A 48 4.09 -4.91 9.52
CA LEU A 48 3.97 -5.19 10.94
C LEU A 48 5.06 -6.15 11.44
N ASN A 49 5.51 -7.07 10.59
CA ASN A 49 6.54 -8.05 10.92
C ASN A 49 7.97 -7.48 10.78
N GLU A 50 8.22 -6.64 9.78
CA GLU A 50 9.58 -6.21 9.39
C GLU A 50 9.87 -4.74 9.75
N GLY A 51 8.85 -3.96 10.10
CA GLY A 51 8.96 -2.53 10.40
C GLY A 51 9.25 -1.64 9.19
N LYS A 52 9.13 -2.18 7.97
CA LYS A 52 9.38 -1.48 6.70
C LYS A 52 8.45 -1.91 5.58
#